data_AF-Q84KT1-F1
#
_entry.id   AF-Q84KT1-F1
#
_cell.length_a   1.000
_cell.length_b   1.000
_cell.length_c   1.000
_cell.angle_alpha   90.00
_cell.angle_beta   90.00
_cell.angle_gamma   90.00
#
_symmetry.space_group_name_H-M   'P 1'
#
loop_
_entity.id
_entity.type
_entity.pdbx_description
1 polymer ?
#
loop_
_entity_poly.entity_id
_entity_poly.type
_entity_poly.pdbx_seq_one_letter_code
_entity_poly.pdbx_strand_id
1 'polypeptide(L)' 'FRVEAVKRCDDTFPGLCRNNGNKVCEDLFSKHRGQKVFNCDCQLFTAKKRLCKCKC' A
#
# COMPACT_ATOMS: atom_id res chain seq x y z
N PHE A 1 23.98 -12.03 9.87
CA PHE A 1 22.52 -11.92 9.77
C PHE A 1 22.17 -11.11 8.53
N ARG A 2 21.70 -11.74 7.46
CA ARG A 2 21.23 -11.05 6.26
C ARG A 2 19.77 -10.67 6.55
N VAL A 3 19.51 -9.42 6.89
CA VAL A 3 18.13 -8.92 6.95
C VAL A 3 17.67 -8.88 5.50
N GLU A 4 16.93 -9.90 5.07
CA GLU A 4 16.27 -9.87 3.77
C GLU A 4 15.41 -8.61 3.76
N ALA A 5 15.82 -7.62 2.95
CA ALA A 5 15.08 -6.39 2.81
C ALA A 5 13.75 -6.77 2.17
N VAL A 6 12.70 -6.90 3.00
CA VAL A 6 11.33 -7.09 2.55
C VAL A 6 11.07 -6.05 1.46
N LYS A 7 10.74 -6.50 0.25
CA LYS A 7 10.58 -5.59 -0.88
C LYS A 7 9.45 -4.65 -0.52
N ARG A 8 9.68 -3.35 -0.69
CA ARG A 8 8.61 -2.37 -0.53
C ARG A 8 7.99 -2.18 -1.90
N CYS A 9 6.68 -2.35 -1.96
CA CYS A 9 5.85 -2.05 -3.11
C CYS A 9 5.09 -0.76 -2.82
N ASP A 10 5.36 0.28 -3.59
CA ASP A 10 4.64 1.55 -3.54
C ASP A 10 3.83 1.77 -4.82
N ASP A 11 2.62 2.28 -4.64
CA ASP A 11 1.70 2.54 -5.75
C ASP A 11 0.65 3.57 -5.35
N THR A 12 0.09 4.26 -6.34
CA THR A 12 -0.89 5.32 -6.12
C THR A 12 -2.29 4.89 -6.52
N PHE A 13 -3.22 5.00 -5.58
CA PHE A 13 -4.61 4.63 -5.80
C PHE A 13 -5.53 5.85 -5.64
N PRO A 14 -6.66 5.89 -6.35
CA PRO A 14 -7.66 6.93 -6.14
C PRO A 14 -8.30 6.81 -4.75
N GLY A 15 -8.66 7.96 -4.19
CA GLY A 15 -9.26 8.09 -2.87
C GLY A 15 -8.28 8.55 -1.78
N LEU A 16 -8.84 8.85 -0.61
CA LEU A 16 -8.11 9.35 0.55
C LEU A 16 -7.75 8.20 1.51
N CYS A 17 -6.75 8.45 2.35
CA CYS A 17 -6.45 7.62 3.52
C CYS A 17 -7.40 7.98 4.66
N ARG A 18 -8.65 7.51 4.56
CA ARG A 18 -9.63 7.59 5.66
C ARG A 18 -9.34 6.52 6.72
N ASN A 19 -10.19 6.37 7.73
CA ASN A 19 -10.14 5.21 8.64
C ASN A 19 -10.11 3.92 7.80
N ASN A 20 -9.11 3.08 8.04
CA ASN A 20 -8.76 1.85 7.29
C ASN A 20 -8.03 2.04 5.95
N GLY A 21 -7.44 3.20 5.67
CA GLY A 21 -6.63 3.42 4.46
C GLY A 21 -5.57 2.32 4.22
N ASN A 22 -4.91 1.85 5.27
CA ASN A 22 -3.91 0.78 5.21
C ASN A 22 -4.49 -0.55 4.70
N LYS A 23 -5.66 -0.95 5.23
CA LYS A 23 -6.34 -2.19 4.81
C LYS A 23 -6.91 -2.09 3.39
N VAL A 24 -7.36 -0.89 3.01
CA VAL A 24 -7.78 -0.61 1.62
C VAL A 24 -6.57 -0.68 0.67
N CYS A 25 -5.41 -0.19 1.09
CA CYS A 25 -4.17 -0.35 0.35
C CYS A 25 -3.82 -1.83 0.16
N GLU A 26 -3.92 -2.66 1.20
CA GLU A 26 -3.67 -4.12 1.10
C GLU A 26 -4.58 -4.79 0.07
N ASP A 27 -5.89 -4.54 0.16
CA ASP A 27 -6.89 -5.12 -0.75
C ASP A 27 -6.66 -4.67 -2.21
N LEU A 28 -6.38 -3.38 -2.42
CA LEU A 28 -6.13 -2.85 -3.76
C LEU A 28 -4.84 -3.35 -4.37
N PHE A 29 -3.75 -3.41 -3.60
CA PHE A 29 -2.51 -4.00 -4.07
C PHE A 29 -2.68 -5.47 -4.41
N SER A 30 -3.38 -6.22 -3.54
CA SER A 30 -3.63 -7.63 -3.80
C SER A 30 -4.43 -7.85 -5.08
N LYS A 31 -5.40 -6.98 -5.38
CA LYS A 31 -6.17 -7.01 -6.63
C LYS A 31 -5.38 -6.51 -7.84
N HIS A 32 -4.61 -5.45 -7.70
CA HIS A 32 -3.90 -4.80 -8.81
C HIS A 32 -2.64 -5.56 -9.25
N ARG A 33 -1.86 -6.06 -8.28
CA ARG A 33 -0.59 -6.78 -8.53
C ARG A 33 -0.74 -8.30 -8.52
N GLY A 34 -1.90 -8.82 -8.08
CA GLY A 34 -2.10 -10.26 -7.89
C GLY A 34 -1.18 -10.88 -6.83
N GLN A 35 -0.64 -10.07 -5.92
CA GLN A 35 0.35 -10.50 -4.92
C GLN A 35 -0.12 -10.13 -3.53
N LYS A 36 0.14 -11.03 -2.57
CA LYS A 36 -0.24 -10.81 -1.18
C LYS A 36 0.72 -9.81 -0.55
N VAL A 37 0.22 -8.62 -0.26
CA VAL A 37 0.97 -7.57 0.43
C VAL A 37 0.54 -7.49 1.90
N PHE A 38 1.41 -6.95 2.74
CA PHE A 38 1.15 -6.78 4.17
C PHE A 38 1.78 -5.49 4.68
N ASN A 39 1.36 -5.05 5.86
CA ASN A 39 1.99 -3.94 6.57
C ASN A 39 1.99 -2.64 5.75
N CYS A 40 0.87 -2.37 5.08
CA CYS A 40 0.70 -1.19 4.25
C CYS A 40 0.58 0.09 5.07
N ASP A 41 1.23 1.15 4.60
CA ASP A 41 1.05 2.52 5.06
C ASP A 41 0.32 3.32 3.97
N CYS A 42 -0.78 3.95 4.36
CA CYS A 42 -1.56 4.82 3.48
C CYS A 42 -1.17 6.27 3.76
N GLN A 43 -0.60 6.93 2.76
CA GLN A 43 -0.23 8.33 2.81
C GLN A 43 -1.08 9.15 1.84
N LEU A 44 -1.45 10.38 2.23
CA LEU A 44 -2.08 11.30 1.30
C LEU A 44 -1.06 11.71 0.23
N PHE A 45 -1.35 11.43 -1.05
CA PHE A 45 -0.49 11.84 -2.16
C PHE A 45 -0.99 13.14 -2.77
N THR A 46 -2.29 13.23 -3.03
CA THR A 46 -2.97 14.45 -3.47
C THR A 46 -4.37 14.52 -2.87
N ALA A 47 -5.09 15.63 -3.06
CA ALA A 47 -6.48 15.80 -2.60
C ALA A 47 -7.46 14.72 -3.11
N LYS A 48 -7.07 13.91 -4.12
CA LYS A 48 -7.90 12.82 -4.67
C LYS A 48 -7.18 11.46 -4.74
N LYS A 49 -5.91 11.38 -4.35
CA LYS A 49 -5.11 10.14 -4.44
C LYS A 49 -4.38 9.86 -3.14
N ARG A 50 -4.21 8.57 -2.86
CA ARG A 50 -3.37 8.05 -1.80
C ARG A 50 -2.17 7.32 -2.38
N LEU A 51 -1.06 7.41 -1.69
CA LEU A 51 0.12 6.59 -1.89
C LEU A 51 0.04 5.44 -0.89
N CYS A 52 -0.04 4.23 -1.41
CA CYS A 52 -0.01 3.01 -0.61
C CYS A 52 1.41 2.47 -0.65
N LYS A 53 2.02 2.26 0.52
CA LYS A 53 3.36 1.70 0.66
C LYS A 53 3.28 0.40 1.45
N CYS A 54 3.44 -0.72 0.78
CA CYS A 54 3.26 -2.04 1.36
C CYS A 54 4.53 -2.87 1.33
N LYS A 55 4.56 -3.90 2.18
CA LYS A 55 5.57 -4.96 2.09
C LYS A 55 5.07 -6.05 1.14
N CYS A 56 5.95 -6.41 0.21
CA CYS A 56 5.90 -7.50 -0.74
C CYS A 56 7.29 -8.20 -0.71
#